data_AF-A0A522SFC8-F1
#
_entry.id   AF-A0A522SFC8-F1
#
_cell.length_a   1.000
_cell.length_b   1.000
_cell.length_c   1.000
_cell.angle_alpha   90.00
_cell.angle_beta   90.00
_cell.angle_gamma   90.00
#
_symmetry.space_group_name_H-M   'P 1'
#
loop_
_entity.id
_entity.type
_entity.pdbx_description
1 polymer ?
#
loop_
_entity_poly.entity_id
_entity_poly.type
_entity_poly.pdbx_seq_one_letter_code
_entity_poly.pdbx_strand_id
1 'polypeptide(L)'
;MKSFFMPTPKKLMRYVLSICCGSFLLASCSKQGSVNLITPKPLPANSITSTQIKGGTLKGVMLADSTYYVSGDVTVLPNDSLLIQPGATIYIVNNSAFYIQGTIISGGTKDNPILFTSPSKKPGDWGGFQCDSAKAVTFKWTKIDWAGGPDSTGSPRQTITVSSPINVDIEDCWLLDGQDNGIGIMGPAKINILRNTIDGEGTTDGEGIDLHNGPTGTIAYNVIWGGAGSAIKVFTSTTLQIPQTNVDVYNNTVVDNGFRRGAAEPGRGILVDAFATARVYNNLIVNNYDGLDITPTADTATVKYGNNYFYATVDSLRHNYYPAGSFGKPQPSDIISSASTVDDPMFVNYSTNPPDPSLRINPNDFHLKPGSPALSRGNSQYNNDIGAYTSDGKGNQH
;
A
#
# COMPACT_ATOMS: atom_id res chain seq x y z
N MET A 1 20.28 78.58 -23.94
CA MET A 1 21.63 79.20 -23.96
C MET A 1 22.44 78.59 -22.82
N LYS A 2 23.68 78.15 -23.13
CA LYS A 2 24.89 77.98 -22.30
C LYS A 2 24.70 77.97 -20.76
N SER A 3 25.22 77.05 -19.95
CA SER A 3 26.60 76.50 -19.96
C SER A 3 26.77 75.37 -18.94
N PHE A 4 27.75 74.51 -19.23
CA PHE A 4 28.49 73.55 -18.39
C PHE A 4 28.91 74.06 -16.99
N PHE A 5 29.03 73.16 -16.00
CA PHE A 5 30.29 72.81 -15.28
C PHE A 5 30.07 71.63 -14.30
N MET A 6 30.86 70.55 -14.46
CA MET A 6 31.24 69.53 -13.43
C MET A 6 32.60 69.98 -12.80
N PRO A 7 33.12 69.51 -11.63
CA PRO A 7 33.21 68.09 -11.23
C PRO A 7 33.25 67.73 -9.70
N THR A 8 33.25 66.42 -9.48
CA THR A 8 33.58 65.53 -8.32
C THR A 8 34.87 65.83 -7.51
N PRO A 9 35.37 64.97 -6.57
CA PRO A 9 34.83 64.22 -5.40
C PRO A 9 35.76 64.32 -4.13
N LYS A 10 35.38 63.71 -2.98
CA LYS A 10 36.20 62.87 -2.04
C LYS A 10 35.95 63.10 -0.52
N LYS A 11 35.54 62.00 0.11
CA LYS A 11 35.97 61.41 1.41
C LYS A 11 36.21 62.35 2.61
N LEU A 12 35.47 62.12 3.70
CA LEU A 12 36.09 61.93 5.01
C LEU A 12 35.30 60.97 5.92
N MET A 13 36.11 60.27 6.70
CA MET A 13 35.93 59.07 7.50
C MET A 13 35.16 59.28 8.81
N ARG A 14 34.28 58.30 9.11
CA ARG A 14 33.91 57.69 10.41
C ARG A 14 34.11 58.50 11.71
N TYR A 15 33.04 58.63 12.50
CA TYR A 15 33.03 58.24 13.91
C TYR A 15 31.69 57.62 14.30
N VAL A 16 31.81 56.56 15.11
CA VAL A 16 30.80 55.64 15.62
C VAL A 16 30.20 56.22 16.89
N LEU A 17 28.88 56.12 17.06
CA LEU A 17 28.27 56.13 18.40
C LEU A 17 27.21 55.03 18.46
N SER A 18 27.55 53.99 19.24
CA SER A 18 26.72 52.83 19.55
C SER A 18 25.54 53.21 20.44
N ILE A 19 24.34 52.76 20.07
CA ILE A 19 23.24 52.55 21.01
C ILE A 19 22.83 51.08 20.89
N CYS A 20 23.17 50.31 21.93
CA CYS A 20 22.71 48.94 22.12
C CYS A 20 21.21 48.95 22.45
N CYS A 21 20.39 48.34 21.60
CA CYS A 21 19.09 47.80 21.99
C CYS A 21 19.14 46.28 21.80
N GLY A 22 19.20 45.58 22.94
CA GLY A 22 19.17 44.13 22.99
C GLY A 22 17.85 43.59 22.45
N SER A 23 17.94 42.82 21.38
CA SER A 23 16.85 41.99 20.88
C SER A 23 17.18 40.55 21.28
N PHE A 24 16.45 40.01 22.25
CA PHE A 24 16.46 38.58 22.57
C PHE A 24 15.95 37.81 21.35
N LEU A 25 16.85 37.19 20.60
CA LEU A 25 16.50 36.15 19.63
C LEU A 25 16.32 34.84 20.40
N LEU A 26 15.06 34.45 20.60
CA LEU A 26 14.69 33.10 21.00
C LEU A 26 15.16 32.14 19.89
N ALA A 27 16.16 31.32 20.21
CA ALA A 27 16.55 30.20 19.37
C ALA A 27 15.46 29.12 19.43
N SER A 28 14.50 29.20 18.51
CA SER A 28 13.66 28.04 18.18
C SER A 28 14.48 27.14 17.26
N CYS A 29 15.09 26.11 17.83
CA CYS A 29 15.57 24.97 17.06
C CYS A 29 14.37 24.22 16.50
N SER A 30 13.80 24.70 15.40
CA SER A 30 13.02 23.82 14.53
C SER A 30 13.99 22.78 13.98
N LYS A 31 13.83 21.53 14.40
CA LYS A 31 14.52 20.38 13.83
C LYS A 31 14.28 20.43 12.33
N GLN A 32 15.27 20.89 11.57
CA GLN A 32 15.22 20.90 10.12
C GLN A 32 15.10 19.44 9.71
N GLY A 33 13.90 19.03 9.30
CA GLY A 33 13.70 17.75 8.66
C GLY A 33 14.70 17.70 7.52
N SER A 34 15.59 16.71 7.54
CA SER A 34 16.42 16.40 6.40
C SER A 34 15.48 16.13 5.23
N VAL A 35 15.32 17.11 4.35
CA VAL A 35 14.67 16.89 3.07
C VAL A 35 15.60 15.94 2.34
N ASN A 36 15.27 14.65 2.35
CA ASN A 36 15.82 13.71 1.38
C ASN A 36 15.32 14.23 0.03
N LEU A 37 16.14 15.07 -0.61
CA LEU A 37 16.00 15.37 -2.01
C LEU A 37 16.18 14.02 -2.71
N ILE A 38 15.07 13.36 -3.01
CA ILE A 38 15.03 12.32 -4.02
C ILE A 38 15.54 13.03 -5.27
N THR A 39 16.80 12.82 -5.63
CA THR A 39 17.31 13.26 -6.92
C THR A 39 16.33 12.67 -7.93
N PRO A 40 15.54 13.46 -8.68
CA PRO A 40 14.57 12.92 -9.60
C PRO A 40 15.33 12.01 -10.54
N LYS A 41 15.06 10.70 -10.48
CA LYS A 41 15.63 9.78 -11.45
C LYS A 41 15.26 10.34 -12.82
N PRO A 42 16.22 10.56 -13.74
CA PRO A 42 15.91 11.17 -15.02
C PRO A 42 14.81 10.34 -15.68
N LEU A 43 13.66 10.97 -15.91
CA LEU A 43 12.58 10.36 -16.66
C LEU A 43 13.17 9.91 -18.00
N PRO A 44 12.82 8.70 -18.48
CA PRO A 44 13.35 8.24 -19.74
C PRO A 44 12.97 9.23 -20.85
N ALA A 45 13.94 9.68 -21.65
CA ALA A 45 13.79 10.85 -22.51
C ALA A 45 12.89 10.64 -23.74
N ASN A 46 12.59 9.39 -24.10
CA ASN A 46 11.90 9.06 -25.35
C ASN A 46 10.50 8.51 -25.10
N SER A 47 9.51 9.06 -25.80
CA SER A 47 8.15 8.54 -25.85
C SER A 47 8.08 7.20 -26.60
N ILE A 48 7.27 6.28 -26.09
CA ILE A 48 6.91 5.04 -26.78
C ILE A 48 5.73 5.36 -27.71
N THR A 49 6.02 5.50 -29.00
CA THR A 49 5.04 5.90 -30.02
C THR A 49 4.25 4.72 -30.61
N SER A 50 4.78 3.49 -30.52
CA SER A 50 4.02 2.30 -30.90
C SER A 50 3.02 1.95 -29.80
N THR A 51 1.75 1.85 -30.15
CA THR A 51 0.70 1.33 -29.25
C THR A 51 0.62 -0.19 -29.24
N GLN A 52 1.28 -0.86 -30.18
CA GLN A 52 1.37 -2.32 -30.24
C GLN A 52 2.73 -2.77 -29.70
N ILE A 53 2.73 -3.41 -28.53
CA ILE A 53 3.93 -3.88 -27.82
C ILE A 53 3.94 -5.40 -27.87
N LYS A 54 4.78 -5.97 -28.74
CA LYS A 54 4.85 -7.42 -28.96
C LYS A 54 5.68 -8.18 -27.90
N GLY A 55 6.07 -7.51 -26.82
CA GLY A 55 7.04 -7.99 -25.83
C GLY A 55 8.49 -7.64 -26.18
N GLY A 56 9.42 -8.15 -25.39
CA GLY A 56 10.85 -7.85 -25.44
C GLY A 56 11.24 -6.70 -24.50
N THR A 57 12.42 -6.14 -24.73
CA THR A 57 12.91 -5.01 -23.92
C THR A 57 12.12 -3.74 -24.20
N LEU A 58 11.66 -3.06 -23.14
CA LEU A 58 10.95 -1.79 -23.24
C LEU A 58 11.52 -0.76 -22.27
N LYS A 59 11.65 0.48 -22.77
CA LYS A 59 12.00 1.66 -21.99
C LYS A 59 11.41 2.89 -22.64
N GLY A 60 11.23 3.97 -21.88
CA GLY A 60 10.61 5.18 -22.38
C GLY A 60 9.37 5.56 -21.60
N VAL A 61 8.57 6.43 -22.23
CA VAL A 61 7.34 6.98 -21.67
C VAL A 61 6.14 6.45 -22.45
N MET A 62 5.27 5.69 -21.80
CA MET A 62 3.90 5.50 -22.26
C MET A 62 3.13 6.80 -22.01
N LEU A 63 2.57 7.37 -23.07
CA LEU A 63 2.02 8.71 -23.09
C LEU A 63 0.66 8.79 -22.40
N ALA A 64 0.34 10.00 -21.92
CA ALA A 64 -0.94 10.29 -21.30
C ALA A 64 -2.11 9.99 -22.25
N ASP A 65 -3.25 9.60 -21.67
CA ASP A 65 -4.52 9.34 -22.35
C ASP A 65 -4.43 8.41 -23.58
N SER A 66 -3.39 7.57 -23.62
CA SER A 66 -3.08 6.69 -24.75
C SER A 66 -3.42 5.23 -24.42
N THR A 67 -3.81 4.47 -25.43
CA THR A 67 -4.08 3.03 -25.30
C THR A 67 -2.94 2.21 -25.88
N TYR A 68 -2.37 1.31 -25.07
CA TYR A 68 -1.35 0.35 -25.46
C TYR A 68 -1.89 -1.08 -25.42
N TYR A 69 -1.40 -1.94 -26.30
CA TYR A 69 -1.73 -3.36 -26.38
C TYR A 69 -0.44 -4.16 -26.24
N VAL A 70 -0.33 -4.94 -25.17
CA VAL A 70 0.83 -5.76 -24.84
C VAL A 70 0.49 -7.22 -25.10
N SER A 71 1.21 -7.85 -26.02
CA SER A 71 0.94 -9.23 -26.47
C SER A 71 2.10 -10.20 -26.26
N GLY A 72 3.14 -9.77 -25.56
CA GLY A 72 4.26 -10.59 -25.11
C GLY A 72 4.93 -9.96 -23.90
N ASP A 73 5.74 -10.74 -23.19
CA ASP A 73 6.42 -10.31 -21.97
C ASP A 73 7.29 -9.07 -22.19
N VAL A 74 7.17 -8.11 -21.28
CA VAL A 74 7.92 -6.85 -21.32
C VAL A 74 9.03 -6.88 -20.28
N THR A 75 10.26 -6.60 -20.69
CA THR A 75 11.41 -6.52 -19.78
C THR A 75 11.97 -5.10 -19.73
N VAL A 76 12.01 -4.50 -18.53
CA VAL A 76 12.73 -3.24 -18.31
C VAL A 76 14.11 -3.57 -17.75
N LEU A 77 15.18 -3.35 -18.54
CA LEU A 77 16.55 -3.73 -18.17
C LEU A 77 17.10 -2.90 -16.99
N PRO A 78 18.18 -3.35 -16.30
CA PRO A 78 18.64 -2.77 -15.03
C PRO A 78 18.93 -1.27 -15.03
N ASN A 79 19.37 -0.73 -16.16
CA ASN A 79 19.71 0.69 -16.32
C ASN A 79 18.64 1.49 -17.07
N ASP A 80 17.54 0.84 -17.43
CA ASP A 80 16.43 1.44 -18.15
C ASP A 80 15.29 1.83 -17.20
N SER A 81 14.33 2.59 -17.72
CA SER A 81 13.15 2.99 -16.98
C SER A 81 11.93 3.00 -17.89
N LEU A 82 10.79 2.59 -17.35
CA LEU A 82 9.48 2.68 -17.96
C LEU A 82 8.62 3.62 -17.12
N LEU A 83 8.22 4.73 -17.72
CA LEU A 83 7.27 5.67 -17.15
C LEU A 83 5.92 5.50 -17.86
N ILE A 84 4.85 5.48 -17.08
CA ILE A 84 3.48 5.53 -17.59
C ILE A 84 2.84 6.81 -17.07
N GLN A 85 2.34 7.63 -18.00
CA GLN A 85 1.72 8.92 -17.72
C GLN A 85 0.21 8.77 -17.41
N PRO A 86 -0.39 9.78 -16.73
CA PRO A 86 -1.80 9.76 -16.34
C PRO A 86 -2.77 9.43 -17.50
N GLY A 87 -3.84 8.71 -17.19
CA GLY A 87 -4.91 8.37 -18.15
C GLY A 87 -4.56 7.27 -19.16
N ALA A 88 -3.32 6.76 -19.18
CA ALA A 88 -2.95 5.66 -20.06
C ALA A 88 -3.74 4.37 -19.72
N THR A 89 -4.15 3.64 -20.76
CA THR A 89 -4.77 2.31 -20.64
C THR A 89 -3.91 1.27 -21.34
N ILE A 90 -3.59 0.18 -20.65
CA ILE A 90 -2.74 -0.89 -21.15
C ILE A 90 -3.57 -2.18 -21.13
N TYR A 91 -3.88 -2.69 -22.33
CA TYR A 91 -4.51 -4.00 -22.52
C TYR A 91 -3.45 -5.07 -22.67
N ILE A 92 -3.42 -6.04 -21.76
CA ILE A 92 -2.47 -7.15 -21.76
C ILE A 92 -3.17 -8.45 -22.16
N VAL A 93 -2.57 -9.21 -23.06
CA VAL A 93 -3.06 -10.50 -23.53
C VAL A 93 -1.97 -11.57 -23.50
N ASN A 94 -2.31 -12.81 -23.86
CA ASN A 94 -1.39 -13.94 -23.99
C ASN A 94 -0.63 -14.27 -22.70
N ASN A 95 -1.24 -14.04 -21.53
CA ASN A 95 -0.61 -14.26 -20.25
C ASN A 95 0.72 -13.49 -20.07
N SER A 96 0.89 -12.37 -20.79
CA SER A 96 2.13 -11.59 -20.76
C SER A 96 2.34 -10.96 -19.38
N ALA A 97 3.60 -10.83 -18.98
CA ALA A 97 4.00 -10.22 -17.72
C ALA A 97 4.98 -9.05 -17.92
N PHE A 98 5.13 -8.23 -16.90
CA PHE A 98 6.17 -7.20 -16.84
C PHE A 98 7.30 -7.66 -15.91
N TYR A 99 8.48 -7.91 -16.48
CA TYR A 99 9.70 -8.22 -15.76
C TYR A 99 10.53 -6.94 -15.55
N ILE A 100 10.53 -6.41 -14.33
CA ILE A 100 11.19 -5.16 -14.00
C ILE A 100 12.55 -5.43 -13.34
N GLN A 101 13.61 -5.16 -14.08
CA GLN A 101 15.00 -5.19 -13.58
C GLN A 101 15.53 -3.76 -13.35
N GLY A 102 15.00 -2.79 -14.11
CA GLY A 102 15.27 -1.36 -13.97
C GLY A 102 14.28 -0.66 -13.06
N THR A 103 13.70 0.44 -13.50
CA THR A 103 12.67 1.18 -12.74
C THR A 103 11.35 1.24 -13.48
N ILE A 104 10.27 1.06 -12.75
CA ILE A 104 8.91 1.34 -13.21
C ILE A 104 8.31 2.48 -12.38
N ILE A 105 7.69 3.43 -13.08
CA ILE A 105 6.91 4.51 -12.49
C ILE A 105 5.56 4.55 -13.21
N SER A 106 4.50 4.13 -12.55
CA SER A 106 3.12 4.35 -13.00
C SER A 106 2.57 5.56 -12.24
N GLY A 107 2.65 6.74 -12.85
CA GLY A 107 2.41 8.02 -12.21
C GLY A 107 1.04 8.60 -12.54
N GLY A 108 -0.03 7.91 -12.16
CA GLY A 108 -1.39 8.38 -12.39
C GLY A 108 -1.76 9.59 -11.52
N THR A 109 -2.97 10.09 -11.73
CA THR A 109 -3.58 11.12 -10.86
C THR A 109 -4.98 10.71 -10.46
N LYS A 110 -5.55 11.35 -9.43
CA LYS A 110 -6.94 11.12 -9.02
C LYS A 110 -7.93 11.28 -10.18
N ASP A 111 -7.74 12.33 -10.98
CA ASP A 111 -8.62 12.65 -12.10
C ASP A 111 -8.37 11.73 -13.31
N ASN A 112 -7.12 11.29 -13.50
CA ASN A 112 -6.71 10.46 -14.63
C ASN A 112 -5.86 9.27 -14.13
N PRO A 113 -6.48 8.25 -13.53
CA PRO A 113 -5.78 7.06 -13.10
C PRO A 113 -5.29 6.26 -14.32
N ILE A 114 -4.22 5.49 -14.14
CA ILE A 114 -3.70 4.57 -15.15
C ILE A 114 -4.42 3.23 -15.00
N LEU A 115 -4.72 2.54 -16.10
CA LEU A 115 -5.37 1.23 -16.09
C LEU A 115 -4.49 0.17 -16.77
N PHE A 116 -4.12 -0.88 -16.03
CA PHE A 116 -3.60 -2.14 -16.55
C PHE A 116 -4.70 -3.20 -16.44
N THR A 117 -5.08 -3.79 -17.57
CA THR A 117 -6.21 -4.74 -17.61
C THR A 117 -6.10 -5.68 -18.80
N SER A 118 -6.96 -6.68 -18.87
CA SER A 118 -7.12 -7.53 -20.05
C SER A 118 -8.41 -7.17 -20.81
N PRO A 119 -8.49 -7.42 -22.13
CA PRO A 119 -9.74 -7.26 -22.88
C PRO A 119 -10.87 -8.17 -22.37
N SER A 120 -10.54 -9.38 -21.93
CA SER A 120 -11.49 -10.38 -21.44
C SER A 120 -11.94 -10.15 -19.99
N LYS A 121 -11.19 -9.37 -19.21
CA LYS A 121 -11.47 -9.02 -17.81
C LYS A 121 -11.71 -10.26 -16.94
N LYS A 122 -10.82 -11.25 -17.04
CA LYS A 122 -10.90 -12.48 -16.26
C LYS A 122 -9.66 -12.63 -15.39
N PRO A 123 -9.84 -13.03 -14.12
CA PRO A 123 -8.73 -13.27 -13.22
C PRO A 123 -7.66 -14.18 -13.84
N GLY A 124 -6.40 -13.79 -13.76
CA GLY A 124 -5.29 -14.55 -14.33
C GLY A 124 -5.07 -14.38 -15.84
N ASP A 125 -5.70 -13.40 -16.49
CA ASP A 125 -5.52 -13.17 -17.93
C ASP A 125 -4.09 -12.72 -18.30
N TRP A 126 -3.37 -12.13 -17.34
CA TRP A 126 -2.00 -11.66 -17.52
C TRP A 126 -1.16 -11.79 -16.24
N GLY A 127 0.15 -11.74 -16.38
CA GLY A 127 1.09 -12.20 -15.35
C GLY A 127 1.46 -11.21 -14.24
N GLY A 128 0.92 -10.00 -14.22
CA GLY A 128 1.29 -8.99 -13.23
C GLY A 128 2.70 -8.42 -13.41
N PHE A 129 3.23 -7.85 -12.33
CA PHE A 129 4.53 -7.18 -12.28
C PHE A 129 5.54 -7.99 -11.45
N GLN A 130 6.52 -8.56 -12.15
CA GLN A 130 7.59 -9.37 -11.61
C GLN A 130 8.82 -8.47 -11.40
N CYS A 131 8.94 -7.86 -10.21
CA CYS A 131 9.90 -6.80 -9.90
C CYS A 131 11.06 -7.26 -8.98
N ASP A 132 11.36 -8.56 -8.94
CA ASP A 132 12.32 -9.12 -7.98
C ASP A 132 13.73 -8.55 -8.08
N SER A 133 14.12 -8.03 -9.24
CA SER A 133 15.44 -7.42 -9.49
C SER A 133 15.39 -5.91 -9.76
N ALA A 134 14.24 -5.28 -9.54
CA ALA A 134 14.00 -3.88 -9.81
C ALA A 134 14.94 -2.95 -9.01
N LYS A 135 15.08 -1.71 -9.48
CA LYS A 135 15.84 -0.62 -8.85
C LYS A 135 14.95 0.39 -8.12
N ALA A 136 13.70 0.52 -8.54
CA ALA A 136 12.64 1.26 -7.86
C ALA A 136 11.30 0.85 -8.45
N VAL A 137 10.27 0.81 -7.61
CA VAL A 137 8.89 0.50 -7.99
C VAL A 137 7.99 1.60 -7.42
N THR A 138 7.28 2.29 -8.31
CA THR A 138 6.29 3.29 -7.91
C THR A 138 5.00 3.07 -8.70
N PHE A 139 3.91 2.82 -7.98
CA PHE A 139 2.54 2.83 -8.50
C PHE A 139 1.75 3.87 -7.74
N LYS A 140 1.17 4.81 -8.47
CA LYS A 140 0.30 5.83 -7.90
C LYS A 140 -0.94 6.01 -8.76
N TRP A 141 -2.13 6.06 -8.16
CA TRP A 141 -3.39 6.21 -8.90
C TRP A 141 -3.48 5.24 -10.07
N THR A 142 -3.17 3.96 -9.80
CA THR A 142 -3.06 2.91 -10.81
C THR A 142 -4.04 1.79 -10.49
N LYS A 143 -4.81 1.38 -11.50
CA LYS A 143 -5.71 0.23 -11.45
C LYS A 143 -5.02 -0.95 -12.11
N ILE A 144 -4.92 -2.05 -11.38
CA ILE A 144 -4.26 -3.29 -11.80
C ILE A 144 -5.29 -4.40 -11.65
N ASP A 145 -5.95 -4.71 -12.76
CA ASP A 145 -7.08 -5.65 -12.73
C ASP A 145 -6.68 -6.98 -13.37
N TRP A 146 -7.21 -8.09 -12.84
CA TRP A 146 -7.22 -9.40 -13.47
C TRP A 146 -5.84 -10.05 -13.68
N ALA A 147 -4.88 -9.72 -12.83
CA ALA A 147 -3.51 -10.24 -12.90
C ALA A 147 -3.40 -11.67 -12.35
N GLY A 148 -2.15 -12.15 -12.22
CA GLY A 148 -1.81 -13.43 -11.59
C GLY A 148 -1.87 -14.66 -12.48
N GLY A 149 -1.86 -14.48 -13.81
CA GLY A 149 -1.81 -15.59 -14.75
C GLY A 149 -0.58 -16.49 -14.56
N PRO A 150 -0.63 -17.76 -15.02
CA PRO A 150 0.29 -18.80 -14.60
C PRO A 150 1.73 -18.59 -15.10
N ASP A 151 2.72 -18.98 -14.30
CA ASP A 151 4.13 -19.06 -14.69
C ASP A 151 4.43 -20.30 -15.55
N SER A 152 5.71 -20.52 -15.86
CA SER A 152 6.15 -21.68 -16.66
C SER A 152 5.92 -23.04 -15.97
N THR A 153 5.68 -23.06 -14.67
CA THR A 153 5.33 -24.26 -13.89
C THR A 153 3.82 -24.49 -13.82
N GLY A 154 3.02 -23.52 -14.27
CA GLY A 154 1.56 -23.53 -14.16
C GLY A 154 1.03 -22.94 -12.85
N SER A 155 1.92 -22.49 -11.96
CA SER A 155 1.53 -21.84 -10.70
C SER A 155 1.09 -20.41 -10.96
N PRO A 156 0.06 -19.88 -10.27
CA PRO A 156 -0.33 -18.49 -10.41
C PRO A 156 0.84 -17.58 -10.00
N ARG A 157 0.91 -16.39 -10.62
CA ARG A 157 1.87 -15.36 -10.21
C ARG A 157 1.20 -14.38 -9.26
N GLN A 158 2.00 -13.69 -8.47
CA GLN A 158 1.55 -12.54 -7.69
C GLN A 158 1.26 -11.36 -8.62
N THR A 159 0.30 -10.51 -8.24
CA THR A 159 -0.06 -9.31 -8.99
C THR A 159 1.11 -8.32 -9.04
N ILE A 160 1.79 -8.11 -7.91
CA ILE A 160 3.09 -7.43 -7.81
C ILE A 160 4.00 -8.25 -6.87
N THR A 161 5.20 -8.60 -7.32
CA THR A 161 6.27 -9.18 -6.44
C THR A 161 7.53 -8.33 -6.45
N VAL A 162 8.13 -8.10 -5.27
CA VAL A 162 9.41 -7.41 -5.10
C VAL A 162 10.29 -8.13 -4.08
N SER A 163 11.44 -8.64 -4.51
CA SER A 163 12.48 -9.22 -3.63
C SER A 163 13.68 -8.29 -3.37
N SER A 164 13.85 -7.23 -4.16
CA SER A 164 15.03 -6.36 -4.08
C SER A 164 14.99 -5.37 -2.90
N PRO A 165 16.15 -5.00 -2.31
CA PRO A 165 16.26 -4.03 -1.21
C PRO A 165 16.12 -2.59 -1.71
N ILE A 166 14.96 -2.24 -2.22
CA ILE A 166 14.66 -0.94 -2.85
C ILE A 166 13.53 -0.22 -2.11
N ASN A 167 13.29 1.04 -2.49
CA ASN A 167 12.05 1.69 -2.12
C ASN A 167 10.91 1.17 -3.01
N VAL A 168 9.77 0.90 -2.39
CA VAL A 168 8.53 0.46 -3.04
C VAL A 168 7.41 1.36 -2.55
N ASP A 169 6.86 2.16 -3.45
CA ASP A 169 5.75 3.06 -3.17
C ASP A 169 4.53 2.61 -3.98
N ILE A 170 3.49 2.13 -3.29
CA ILE A 170 2.21 1.71 -3.88
C ILE A 170 1.12 2.48 -3.16
N GLU A 171 0.67 3.55 -3.79
CA GLU A 171 -0.21 4.54 -3.16
C GLU A 171 -1.45 4.85 -4.00
N ASP A 172 -2.61 4.93 -3.37
CA ASP A 172 -3.87 5.31 -4.04
C ASP A 172 -4.17 4.39 -5.25
N CYS A 173 -3.88 3.10 -5.14
CA CYS A 173 -4.05 2.12 -6.21
C CYS A 173 -5.22 1.17 -5.97
N TRP A 174 -5.68 0.55 -7.06
CA TRP A 174 -6.66 -0.53 -7.03
C TRP A 174 -6.01 -1.80 -7.55
N LEU A 175 -6.15 -2.88 -6.78
CA LEU A 175 -5.83 -4.23 -7.22
C LEU A 175 -7.14 -5.01 -7.20
N LEU A 176 -7.48 -5.61 -8.33
CA LEU A 176 -8.73 -6.33 -8.49
C LEU A 176 -8.49 -7.73 -9.01
N ASP A 177 -8.87 -8.69 -8.18
CA ASP A 177 -9.10 -10.07 -8.54
C ASP A 177 -7.90 -10.79 -9.19
N GLY A 178 -6.71 -10.59 -8.63
CA GLY A 178 -5.53 -11.41 -8.94
C GLY A 178 -5.65 -12.86 -8.44
N GLN A 179 -4.84 -13.76 -9.00
CA GLN A 179 -4.93 -15.21 -8.72
C GLN A 179 -4.11 -15.71 -7.53
N ASP A 180 -3.12 -14.93 -7.10
CA ASP A 180 -2.24 -15.17 -5.96
C ASP A 180 -2.17 -13.88 -5.11
N ASN A 181 -1.07 -13.62 -4.40
CA ASN A 181 -0.87 -12.42 -3.61
C ASN A 181 -1.09 -11.15 -4.44
N GLY A 182 -1.82 -10.18 -3.88
CA GLY A 182 -1.94 -8.85 -4.48
C GLY A 182 -0.60 -8.12 -4.50
N ILE A 183 0.01 -7.95 -3.33
CA ILE A 183 1.32 -7.33 -3.18
C ILE A 183 2.21 -8.23 -2.34
N GLY A 184 3.18 -8.89 -2.98
CA GLY A 184 4.23 -9.61 -2.28
C GLY A 184 5.55 -8.84 -2.22
N ILE A 185 6.05 -8.62 -1.01
CA ILE A 185 7.38 -8.07 -0.77
C ILE A 185 8.22 -9.16 -0.11
N MET A 186 9.05 -9.82 -0.91
CA MET A 186 9.74 -11.07 -0.59
C MET A 186 11.21 -10.88 -0.18
N GLY A 187 11.59 -9.64 0.12
CA GLY A 187 12.92 -9.27 0.58
C GLY A 187 12.94 -7.89 1.25
N PRO A 188 14.13 -7.38 1.64
CA PRO A 188 14.25 -6.25 2.56
C PRO A 188 14.05 -4.88 1.89
N ALA A 189 12.87 -4.68 1.30
CA ALA A 189 12.44 -3.41 0.73
C ALA A 189 12.00 -2.41 1.82
N LYS A 190 12.07 -1.12 1.49
CA LYS A 190 11.43 -0.04 2.25
C LYS A 190 10.10 0.30 1.60
N ILE A 191 9.01 0.10 2.31
CA ILE A 191 7.66 0.10 1.72
C ILE A 191 6.81 1.27 2.21
N ASN A 192 6.06 1.87 1.29
CA ASN A 192 4.87 2.66 1.57
C ASN A 192 3.72 2.04 0.78
N ILE A 193 2.86 1.29 1.46
CA ILE A 193 1.65 0.70 0.88
C ILE A 193 0.46 1.43 1.51
N LEU A 194 0.03 2.50 0.86
CA LEU A 194 -0.88 3.48 1.45
C LEU A 194 -2.15 3.68 0.62
N ARG A 195 -3.31 3.76 1.28
CA ARG A 195 -4.56 4.24 0.65
C ARG A 195 -5.00 3.41 -0.57
N ASN A 196 -4.66 2.12 -0.61
CA ASN A 196 -5.05 1.25 -1.71
C ASN A 196 -6.39 0.56 -1.44
N THR A 197 -7.06 0.13 -2.50
CA THR A 197 -8.21 -0.78 -2.45
C THR A 197 -7.80 -2.10 -3.11
N ILE A 198 -7.81 -3.19 -2.34
CA ILE A 198 -7.32 -4.51 -2.76
C ILE A 198 -8.47 -5.50 -2.58
N ASP A 199 -9.06 -5.94 -3.69
CA ASP A 199 -10.30 -6.71 -3.68
C ASP A 199 -10.11 -8.07 -4.34
N GLY A 200 -10.55 -9.14 -3.65
CA GLY A 200 -10.73 -10.45 -4.28
C GLY A 200 -9.45 -11.20 -4.66
N GLU A 201 -8.29 -10.77 -4.16
CA GLU A 201 -7.00 -11.42 -4.46
C GLU A 201 -6.97 -12.89 -3.99
N GLY A 202 -6.25 -13.71 -4.74
CA GLY A 202 -6.09 -15.12 -4.47
C GLY A 202 -7.28 -15.99 -4.89
N THR A 203 -6.99 -17.20 -5.38
CA THR A 203 -8.01 -18.21 -5.73
C THR A 203 -8.34 -19.09 -4.52
N THR A 204 -7.56 -20.13 -4.31
CA THR A 204 -7.61 -21.00 -3.13
C THR A 204 -6.54 -20.63 -2.11
N ASP A 205 -5.58 -19.81 -2.52
CA ASP A 205 -4.47 -19.29 -1.74
C ASP A 205 -4.14 -17.86 -2.21
N GLY A 206 -3.31 -17.14 -1.47
CA GLY A 206 -2.91 -15.76 -1.73
C GLY A 206 -3.43 -14.76 -0.70
N GLU A 207 -2.58 -13.80 -0.34
CA GLU A 207 -2.81 -12.71 0.59
C GLU A 207 -3.11 -11.39 -0.16
N GLY A 208 -3.78 -10.45 0.49
CA GLY A 208 -3.88 -9.08 -0.06
C GLY A 208 -2.49 -8.43 -0.12
N ILE A 209 -1.80 -8.40 1.02
CA ILE A 209 -0.42 -7.94 1.17
C ILE A 209 0.37 -8.99 1.94
N ASP A 210 1.48 -9.43 1.36
CA ASP A 210 2.36 -10.45 1.92
C ASP A 210 3.80 -9.94 2.07
N LEU A 211 4.33 -9.94 3.29
CA LEU A 211 5.68 -9.48 3.59
C LEU A 211 6.54 -10.63 4.10
N HIS A 212 7.70 -10.82 3.49
CA HIS A 212 8.67 -11.85 3.84
C HIS A 212 10.10 -11.29 3.83
N ASN A 213 10.94 -11.78 4.75
CA ASN A 213 12.39 -11.59 4.73
C ASN A 213 12.90 -10.13 4.78
N GLY A 214 12.41 -9.33 5.73
CA GLY A 214 13.02 -8.04 6.07
C GLY A 214 12.38 -6.74 5.59
N PRO A 215 11.16 -6.67 5.01
CA PRO A 215 10.51 -5.41 4.70
C PRO A 215 10.42 -4.49 5.93
N THR A 216 10.62 -3.19 5.70
CA THR A 216 10.38 -2.14 6.69
C THR A 216 9.56 -1.02 6.10
N GLY A 217 8.81 -0.29 6.91
CA GLY A 217 8.00 0.83 6.42
C GLY A 217 6.56 0.76 6.92
N THR A 218 5.62 1.18 6.08
CA THR A 218 4.23 1.45 6.47
C THR A 218 3.22 0.78 5.55
N ILE A 219 2.22 0.13 6.16
CA ILE A 219 0.98 -0.33 5.54
C ILE A 219 -0.17 0.39 6.23
N ALA A 220 -0.77 1.38 5.57
CA ALA A 220 -1.82 2.17 6.21
C ALA A 220 -2.91 2.67 5.27
N TYR A 221 -4.10 2.86 5.84
CA TYR A 221 -5.25 3.39 5.12
C TYR A 221 -5.71 2.54 3.95
N ASN A 222 -5.33 1.25 3.88
CA ASN A 222 -5.78 0.37 2.81
C ASN A 222 -7.15 -0.21 3.15
N VAL A 223 -7.96 -0.43 2.12
CA VAL A 223 -9.15 -1.26 2.16
C VAL A 223 -8.79 -2.60 1.52
N ILE A 224 -8.98 -3.70 2.25
CA ILE A 224 -8.66 -5.04 1.74
C ILE A 224 -9.85 -5.95 2.00
N TRP A 225 -10.44 -6.46 0.93
CA TRP A 225 -11.69 -7.21 1.03
C TRP A 225 -11.66 -8.54 0.30
N GLY A 226 -12.23 -9.56 0.95
CA GLY A 226 -12.60 -10.80 0.28
C GLY A 226 -11.41 -11.57 -0.29
N GLY A 227 -10.20 -11.42 0.26
CA GLY A 227 -9.02 -12.18 -0.14
C GLY A 227 -9.11 -13.66 0.25
N ALA A 228 -8.42 -14.53 -0.49
CA ALA A 228 -8.46 -15.97 -0.24
C ALA A 228 -7.86 -16.35 1.12
N GLY A 229 -6.71 -15.72 1.42
CA GLY A 229 -5.98 -15.84 2.66
C GLY A 229 -6.03 -14.59 3.51
N SER A 230 -4.87 -14.21 4.06
CA SER A 230 -4.82 -13.07 4.96
C SER A 230 -4.91 -11.74 4.22
N ALA A 231 -5.57 -10.74 4.79
CA ALA A 231 -5.58 -9.40 4.21
C ALA A 231 -4.17 -8.79 4.24
N ILE A 232 -3.51 -8.89 5.40
CA ILE A 232 -2.12 -8.46 5.61
C ILE A 232 -1.37 -9.55 6.36
N LYS A 233 -0.28 -10.06 5.78
CA LYS A 233 0.68 -10.95 6.43
C LYS A 233 2.02 -10.24 6.61
N VAL A 234 2.50 -10.25 7.85
CA VAL A 234 3.81 -9.74 8.25
C VAL A 234 4.63 -10.92 8.76
N PHE A 235 5.51 -11.43 7.91
CA PHE A 235 6.31 -12.62 8.18
C PHE A 235 7.80 -12.30 7.97
N THR A 236 8.70 -12.87 8.77
CA THR A 236 10.15 -12.80 8.48
C THR A 236 10.59 -14.12 7.88
N SER A 237 10.85 -15.10 8.74
CA SER A 237 11.32 -16.44 8.42
C SER A 237 11.52 -17.18 9.72
N THR A 238 11.26 -18.49 9.74
CA THR A 238 11.60 -19.34 10.88
C THR A 238 13.08 -19.69 10.94
N THR A 239 13.84 -19.50 9.86
CA THR A 239 15.25 -19.90 9.74
C THR A 239 16.20 -18.73 9.50
N LEU A 240 15.81 -17.74 8.70
CA LEU A 240 16.63 -16.55 8.40
C LEU A 240 15.96 -15.27 8.93
N GLN A 241 16.23 -14.96 10.20
CA GLN A 241 15.53 -13.91 10.93
C GLN A 241 16.10 -12.51 10.71
N ILE A 242 17.21 -12.39 9.98
CA ILE A 242 17.88 -11.13 9.67
C ILE A 242 18.06 -11.02 8.15
N PRO A 243 17.60 -9.93 7.52
CA PRO A 243 16.89 -8.80 8.12
C PRO A 243 15.48 -9.18 8.62
N GLN A 244 15.08 -8.60 9.76
CA GLN A 244 13.75 -8.80 10.37
C GLN A 244 12.71 -7.94 9.65
N THR A 245 11.55 -8.52 9.33
CA THR A 245 10.39 -7.75 8.86
C THR A 245 9.84 -6.91 10.01
N ASN A 246 9.80 -5.58 9.81
CA ASN A 246 9.47 -4.60 10.86
C ASN A 246 8.68 -3.41 10.31
N VAL A 247 7.36 -3.45 10.44
CA VAL A 247 6.45 -2.49 9.78
C VAL A 247 5.41 -1.85 10.73
N ASP A 248 4.98 -0.64 10.36
CA ASP A 248 3.77 -0.02 10.89
C ASP A 248 2.56 -0.57 10.12
N VAL A 249 1.54 -1.06 10.82
CA VAL A 249 0.28 -1.52 10.23
C VAL A 249 -0.86 -0.80 10.92
N TYR A 250 -1.37 0.28 10.33
CA TYR A 250 -2.39 1.07 10.99
C TYR A 250 -3.47 1.64 10.09
N ASN A 251 -4.64 1.92 10.68
CA ASN A 251 -5.76 2.52 9.96
C ASN A 251 -6.16 1.77 8.68
N ASN A 252 -5.93 0.46 8.59
CA ASN A 252 -6.46 -0.33 7.48
C ASN A 252 -7.90 -0.75 7.78
N THR A 253 -8.71 -0.99 6.75
CA THR A 253 -10.03 -1.62 6.85
C THR A 253 -9.98 -2.95 6.14
N VAL A 254 -9.96 -4.04 6.91
CA VAL A 254 -9.81 -5.40 6.41
C VAL A 254 -11.09 -6.18 6.67
N VAL A 255 -11.74 -6.63 5.60
CA VAL A 255 -13.13 -7.13 5.66
C VAL A 255 -13.28 -8.45 4.89
N ASP A 256 -13.93 -9.45 5.46
CA ASP A 256 -14.27 -10.74 4.80
C ASP A 256 -13.09 -11.54 4.24
N ASN A 257 -11.88 -11.37 4.77
CA ASN A 257 -10.70 -12.11 4.27
C ASN A 257 -10.59 -13.51 4.89
N GLY A 258 -10.01 -14.45 4.14
CA GLY A 258 -9.54 -15.73 4.66
C GLY A 258 -10.47 -16.92 4.50
N PHE A 259 -11.63 -16.73 3.86
CA PHE A 259 -12.64 -17.79 3.74
C PHE A 259 -12.39 -18.80 2.61
N ARG A 260 -11.64 -18.45 1.55
CA ARG A 260 -11.43 -19.38 0.42
C ARG A 260 -10.40 -20.48 0.71
N ARG A 261 -9.40 -20.24 1.57
CA ARG A 261 -8.51 -21.32 2.08
C ARG A 261 -9.26 -22.32 2.96
N GLY A 262 -10.31 -21.87 3.63
CA GLY A 262 -11.12 -22.68 4.53
C GLY A 262 -10.42 -23.05 5.84
N ALA A 263 -11.04 -23.93 6.62
CA ALA A 263 -10.64 -24.22 8.00
C ALA A 263 -9.30 -24.94 8.18
N ALA A 264 -8.74 -25.54 7.11
CA ALA A 264 -7.47 -26.24 7.19
C ALA A 264 -6.27 -25.28 7.31
N GLU A 265 -6.39 -24.10 6.71
CA GLU A 265 -5.38 -23.03 6.76
C GLU A 265 -6.08 -21.66 6.70
N PRO A 266 -6.79 -21.26 7.77
CA PRO A 266 -7.65 -20.08 7.72
C PRO A 266 -6.85 -18.80 7.43
N GLY A 267 -7.37 -17.90 6.60
CA GLY A 267 -6.77 -16.58 6.46
C GLY A 267 -7.10 -15.67 7.66
N ARG A 268 -6.33 -14.58 7.82
CA ARG A 268 -6.49 -13.59 8.90
C ARG A 268 -6.88 -12.22 8.33
N GLY A 269 -7.49 -11.36 9.12
CA GLY A 269 -7.50 -9.93 8.83
C GLY A 269 -6.06 -9.41 8.82
N ILE A 270 -5.32 -9.65 9.90
CA ILE A 270 -3.90 -9.31 10.01
C ILE A 270 -3.16 -10.46 10.71
N LEU A 271 -2.07 -10.92 10.10
CA LEU A 271 -1.16 -11.93 10.65
C LEU A 271 0.22 -11.32 10.90
N VAL A 272 0.77 -11.50 12.10
CA VAL A 272 2.17 -11.23 12.43
C VAL A 272 2.81 -12.53 12.89
N ASP A 273 3.81 -13.01 12.15
CA ASP A 273 4.34 -14.36 12.32
C ASP A 273 5.86 -14.46 12.09
N ALA A 274 6.44 -15.57 12.55
CA ALA A 274 7.80 -16.04 12.30
C ALA A 274 8.87 -14.94 12.38
N PHE A 275 9.20 -14.56 13.62
CA PHE A 275 10.19 -13.56 13.99
C PHE A 275 9.92 -12.15 13.46
N ALA A 276 8.82 -11.90 12.76
CA ALA A 276 8.44 -10.54 12.42
C ALA A 276 8.03 -9.73 13.64
N THR A 277 8.17 -8.41 13.50
CA THR A 277 7.63 -7.45 14.44
C THR A 277 6.79 -6.40 13.72
N ALA A 278 5.80 -5.86 14.42
CA ALA A 278 4.90 -4.86 13.87
C ALA A 278 4.34 -3.93 14.94
N ARG A 279 3.90 -2.75 14.50
CA ARG A 279 3.07 -1.84 15.28
C ARG A 279 1.66 -1.85 14.69
N VAL A 280 0.73 -2.56 15.32
CA VAL A 280 -0.61 -2.85 14.79
C VAL A 280 -1.69 -2.05 15.53
N TYR A 281 -2.10 -0.91 14.96
CA TYR A 281 -2.99 0.04 15.63
C TYR A 281 -4.11 0.57 14.74
N ASN A 282 -5.26 0.94 15.30
CA ASN A 282 -6.34 1.63 14.58
C ASN A 282 -6.89 0.89 13.36
N ASN A 283 -6.65 -0.42 13.22
CA ASN A 283 -7.20 -1.18 12.10
C ASN A 283 -8.65 -1.56 12.39
N LEU A 284 -9.52 -1.41 11.38
CA LEU A 284 -10.90 -1.84 11.41
C LEU A 284 -10.98 -3.24 10.79
N ILE A 285 -11.21 -4.24 11.63
CA ILE A 285 -11.12 -5.66 11.33
C ILE A 285 -12.52 -6.25 11.43
N VAL A 286 -13.16 -6.49 10.27
CA VAL A 286 -14.57 -6.87 10.21
C VAL A 286 -14.76 -8.21 9.54
N ASN A 287 -15.45 -9.15 10.19
CA ASN A 287 -15.89 -10.40 9.60
C ASN A 287 -14.79 -11.26 8.91
N ASN A 288 -13.51 -11.05 9.21
CA ASN A 288 -12.45 -11.93 8.70
C ASN A 288 -12.56 -13.31 9.36
N TYR A 289 -12.07 -14.35 8.70
CA TYR A 289 -12.12 -15.71 9.24
C TYR A 289 -11.46 -15.77 10.63
N ASP A 290 -10.20 -15.31 10.69
CA ASP A 290 -9.52 -14.90 11.91
C ASP A 290 -9.27 -13.39 11.89
N GLY A 291 -9.30 -12.74 13.06
CA GLY A 291 -9.08 -11.30 13.20
C GLY A 291 -7.62 -10.91 13.13
N LEU A 292 -7.06 -10.53 14.28
CA LEU A 292 -5.63 -10.25 14.45
C LEU A 292 -4.95 -11.47 15.10
N ASP A 293 -4.05 -12.11 14.36
CA ASP A 293 -3.23 -13.19 14.87
C ASP A 293 -1.78 -12.72 15.01
N ILE A 294 -1.30 -12.62 16.24
CA ILE A 294 0.13 -12.49 16.53
C ILE A 294 0.55 -13.86 17.02
N THR A 295 1.29 -14.61 16.22
CA THR A 295 1.61 -16.00 16.55
C THR A 295 2.67 -16.06 17.65
N PRO A 296 2.77 -17.18 18.40
CA PRO A 296 3.87 -17.40 19.35
C PRO A 296 5.27 -17.40 18.71
N THR A 297 5.34 -17.57 17.38
CA THR A 297 6.58 -17.57 16.59
C THR A 297 6.99 -16.18 16.12
N ALA A 298 6.14 -15.15 16.23
CA ALA A 298 6.53 -13.76 16.01
C ALA A 298 7.56 -13.28 17.05
N ASP A 299 8.17 -12.11 16.82
CA ASP A 299 8.97 -11.45 17.86
C ASP A 299 8.06 -10.76 18.89
N THR A 300 7.44 -11.60 19.71
CA THR A 300 6.42 -11.22 20.71
C THR A 300 6.93 -10.22 21.76
N ALA A 301 8.24 -10.10 21.94
CA ALA A 301 8.83 -9.12 22.84
C ALA A 301 8.74 -7.68 22.29
N THR A 302 8.74 -7.54 20.96
CA THR A 302 8.84 -6.23 20.30
C THR A 302 7.56 -5.81 19.61
N VAL A 303 6.68 -6.74 19.22
CA VAL A 303 5.36 -6.41 18.65
C VAL A 303 4.59 -5.50 19.60
N LYS A 304 3.97 -4.45 19.06
CA LYS A 304 3.10 -3.52 19.79
C LYS A 304 1.76 -3.42 19.08
N TYR A 305 0.66 -3.44 19.82
CA TYR A 305 -0.67 -3.42 19.25
C TYR A 305 -1.72 -2.92 20.24
N GLY A 306 -2.86 -2.46 19.71
CA GLY A 306 -4.00 -1.98 20.47
C GLY A 306 -4.83 -0.99 19.65
N ASN A 307 -5.93 -0.47 20.21
CA ASN A 307 -6.83 0.44 19.48
C ASN A 307 -7.34 -0.12 18.15
N ASN A 308 -7.36 -1.44 17.98
CA ASN A 308 -7.98 -2.07 16.83
C ASN A 308 -9.48 -2.24 17.10
N TYR A 309 -10.25 -2.29 16.02
CA TYR A 309 -11.70 -2.37 16.07
C TYR A 309 -12.14 -3.69 15.47
N PHE A 310 -12.83 -4.51 16.26
CA PHE A 310 -13.29 -5.84 15.90
C PHE A 310 -14.81 -5.89 15.83
N TYR A 311 -15.33 -6.13 14.63
CA TYR A 311 -16.75 -6.33 14.41
C TYR A 311 -17.03 -7.62 13.67
N ALA A 312 -18.08 -8.32 14.09
CA ALA A 312 -18.60 -9.46 13.37
C ALA A 312 -20.10 -9.55 13.46
N THR A 313 -20.67 -9.67 12.28
CA THR A 313 -22.08 -9.85 12.01
C THR A 313 -22.56 -11.27 12.32
N VAL A 314 -21.62 -12.23 12.30
CA VAL A 314 -21.86 -13.64 12.62
C VAL A 314 -21.23 -13.96 13.97
N ASP A 315 -22.02 -14.48 14.90
CA ASP A 315 -21.59 -14.80 16.26
C ASP A 315 -20.39 -15.75 16.30
N SER A 316 -20.35 -16.72 15.38
CA SER A 316 -19.27 -17.69 15.28
C SER A 316 -17.95 -17.09 14.81
N LEU A 317 -17.87 -15.84 14.37
CA LEU A 317 -16.58 -15.21 14.03
C LEU A 317 -15.98 -14.46 15.22
N ARG A 318 -16.77 -14.12 16.25
CA ARG A 318 -16.29 -13.32 17.40
C ARG A 318 -15.24 -14.02 18.24
N HIS A 319 -15.29 -15.35 18.32
CA HIS A 319 -14.28 -16.11 19.04
C HIS A 319 -12.90 -16.09 18.35
N ASN A 320 -12.84 -15.64 17.09
CA ASN A 320 -11.64 -15.58 16.29
C ASN A 320 -11.06 -14.16 16.14
N TYR A 321 -11.61 -13.15 16.81
CA TYR A 321 -10.99 -11.80 16.81
C TYR A 321 -9.51 -11.85 17.20
N TYR A 322 -9.21 -12.69 18.19
CA TYR A 322 -7.89 -13.21 18.47
C TYR A 322 -8.00 -14.73 18.50
N PRO A 323 -7.44 -15.47 17.52
CA PRO A 323 -7.67 -16.90 17.41
C PRO A 323 -7.04 -17.70 18.57
N ALA A 324 -7.57 -18.90 18.80
CA ALA A 324 -7.06 -19.81 19.83
C ALA A 324 -5.58 -20.14 19.57
N GLY A 325 -4.75 -20.10 20.62
CA GLY A 325 -3.30 -20.34 20.50
C GLY A 325 -2.49 -19.11 20.04
N SER A 326 -3.13 -18.04 19.58
CA SER A 326 -2.45 -16.76 19.30
C SER A 326 -1.75 -16.24 20.56
N PHE A 327 -0.58 -15.62 20.40
CA PHE A 327 0.03 -14.78 21.44
C PHE A 327 -0.79 -13.49 21.64
N GLY A 328 -1.37 -12.96 20.57
CA GLY A 328 -2.26 -11.81 20.61
C GLY A 328 -3.44 -12.03 21.57
N LYS A 329 -3.78 -10.99 22.33
CA LYS A 329 -4.93 -10.97 23.26
C LYS A 329 -5.64 -9.62 23.17
N PRO A 330 -6.96 -9.58 23.44
CA PRO A 330 -7.69 -8.31 23.59
C PRO A 330 -6.95 -7.30 24.46
N GLN A 331 -6.75 -6.10 23.95
CA GLN A 331 -6.20 -4.99 24.70
C GLN A 331 -7.33 -4.11 25.27
N PRO A 332 -7.13 -3.47 26.44
CA PRO A 332 -8.12 -2.54 26.98
C PRO A 332 -8.45 -1.36 26.06
N SER A 333 -7.57 -1.04 25.11
CA SER A 333 -7.77 0.04 24.15
C SER A 333 -8.48 -0.41 22.87
N ASP A 334 -8.68 -1.71 22.64
CA ASP A 334 -9.43 -2.20 21.50
C ASP A 334 -10.94 -1.94 21.66
N ILE A 335 -11.64 -1.82 20.54
CA ILE A 335 -13.10 -1.88 20.49
C ILE A 335 -13.47 -3.27 19.99
N ILE A 336 -14.21 -4.03 20.81
CA ILE A 336 -14.57 -5.41 20.50
C ILE A 336 -16.08 -5.56 20.67
N SER A 337 -16.78 -5.72 19.56
CA SER A 337 -18.23 -5.96 19.59
C SER A 337 -18.58 -7.27 20.29
N SER A 338 -19.57 -7.21 21.17
CA SER A 338 -20.10 -8.38 21.90
C SER A 338 -21.27 -9.07 21.19
N ALA A 339 -21.94 -8.34 20.30
CA ALA A 339 -23.07 -8.80 19.49
C ALA A 339 -23.07 -8.07 18.14
N SER A 340 -23.77 -8.59 17.14
CA SER A 340 -23.92 -7.93 15.83
C SER A 340 -24.70 -6.61 15.90
N THR A 341 -25.37 -6.35 17.02
CA THR A 341 -26.08 -5.08 17.28
C THR A 341 -25.26 -4.10 18.12
N VAL A 342 -24.04 -4.46 18.52
CA VAL A 342 -23.17 -3.66 19.40
C VAL A 342 -21.93 -3.29 18.62
N ASP A 343 -21.54 -2.01 18.67
CA ASP A 343 -20.33 -1.53 17.99
C ASP A 343 -20.33 -1.91 16.49
N ASP A 344 -21.44 -1.65 15.81
CA ASP A 344 -21.48 -1.71 14.35
C ASP A 344 -20.66 -0.54 13.80
N PRO A 345 -19.71 -0.75 12.86
CA PRO A 345 -18.90 0.32 12.29
C PRO A 345 -19.72 1.32 11.46
N MET A 346 -20.99 1.01 11.16
CA MET A 346 -21.91 1.85 10.40
C MET A 346 -21.38 2.19 9.01
N PHE A 347 -20.95 1.17 8.26
CA PHE A 347 -20.54 1.33 6.85
C PHE A 347 -21.66 1.95 6.00
N VAL A 348 -21.29 2.75 4.99
CA VAL A 348 -22.22 3.32 3.99
C VAL A 348 -23.04 2.21 3.35
N ASN A 349 -22.36 1.19 2.82
CA ASN A 349 -22.97 -0.02 2.26
C ASN A 349 -22.16 -1.25 2.66
N TYR A 350 -22.81 -2.24 3.28
CA TYR A 350 -22.19 -3.53 3.53
C TYR A 350 -23.20 -4.66 3.30
N SER A 351 -23.16 -5.19 2.09
CA SER A 351 -24.15 -6.13 1.54
C SER A 351 -23.69 -7.59 1.53
N THR A 352 -22.40 -7.85 1.74
CA THR A 352 -21.81 -9.20 1.75
C THR A 352 -21.75 -9.80 3.15
N ASN A 353 -22.87 -9.70 3.88
CA ASN A 353 -23.02 -10.21 5.25
C ASN A 353 -24.15 -11.27 5.30
N PRO A 354 -23.88 -12.52 5.74
CA PRO A 354 -22.58 -13.02 6.19
C PRO A 354 -21.57 -13.10 5.02
N PRO A 355 -20.26 -13.25 5.31
CA PRO A 355 -19.22 -13.30 4.27
C PRO A 355 -19.51 -14.36 3.20
N ASP A 356 -19.38 -13.99 1.93
CA ASP A 356 -19.55 -14.88 0.78
C ASP A 356 -18.21 -15.04 0.03
N PRO A 357 -17.48 -16.16 0.24
CA PRO A 357 -16.18 -16.39 -0.41
C PRO A 357 -16.25 -16.54 -1.93
N SER A 358 -17.44 -16.70 -2.51
CA SER A 358 -17.62 -16.81 -3.97
C SER A 358 -17.60 -15.46 -4.67
N LEU A 359 -17.85 -14.36 -3.95
CA LEU A 359 -17.76 -13.01 -4.47
C LEU A 359 -16.30 -12.55 -4.51
N ARG A 360 -15.87 -12.07 -5.67
CA ARG A 360 -14.49 -11.61 -5.92
C ARG A 360 -14.40 -10.17 -6.38
N ILE A 361 -15.55 -9.53 -6.59
CA ILE A 361 -15.66 -8.10 -6.88
C ILE A 361 -16.42 -7.48 -5.72
N ASN A 362 -15.83 -6.48 -5.08
CA ASN A 362 -16.37 -5.85 -3.89
C ASN A 362 -17.58 -4.95 -4.24
N PRO A 363 -18.80 -5.27 -3.76
CA PRO A 363 -19.98 -4.44 -3.99
C PRO A 363 -20.21 -3.40 -2.86
N ASN A 364 -19.31 -3.33 -1.88
CA ASN A 364 -19.51 -2.60 -0.64
C ASN A 364 -18.90 -1.18 -0.68
N ASP A 365 -19.31 -0.36 0.28
CA ASP A 365 -18.73 0.95 0.56
C ASP A 365 -18.44 1.05 2.06
N PHE A 366 -17.15 0.96 2.39
CA PHE A 366 -16.65 0.93 3.75
C PHE A 366 -16.38 2.30 4.35
N HIS A 367 -16.79 3.39 3.70
CA HIS A 367 -16.85 4.69 4.37
C HIS A 367 -17.75 4.59 5.61
N LEU A 368 -17.40 5.33 6.66
CA LEU A 368 -18.14 5.34 7.92
C LEU A 368 -19.24 6.40 7.87
N LYS A 369 -20.46 6.03 8.28
CA LYS A 369 -21.55 7.01 8.47
C LYS A 369 -21.27 7.91 9.68
N PRO A 370 -21.82 9.14 9.70
CA PRO A 370 -21.81 9.97 10.90
C PRO A 370 -22.37 9.23 12.11
N GLY A 371 -21.69 9.36 13.26
CA GLY A 371 -22.04 8.66 14.48
C GLY A 371 -21.43 7.26 14.62
N SER A 372 -20.65 6.81 13.63
CA SER A 372 -19.91 5.56 13.73
C SER A 372 -19.06 5.50 15.01
N PRO A 373 -19.10 4.40 15.77
CA PRO A 373 -18.25 4.16 16.94
C PRO A 373 -16.75 4.05 16.60
N ALA A 374 -16.36 3.97 15.32
CA ALA A 374 -14.95 3.99 14.91
C ALA A 374 -14.38 5.41 14.77
N LEU A 375 -15.22 6.45 14.73
CA LEU A 375 -14.80 7.85 14.62
C LEU A 375 -14.37 8.42 15.97
N SER A 376 -13.26 9.17 16.02
CA SER A 376 -12.69 9.80 17.21
C SER A 376 -12.32 8.82 18.34
N ARG A 377 -12.04 7.56 18.00
CA ARG A 377 -11.68 6.49 18.95
C ARG A 377 -10.31 5.85 18.68
N GLY A 378 -9.58 6.34 17.68
CA GLY A 378 -8.24 5.89 17.34
C GLY A 378 -7.18 6.37 18.33
N ASN A 379 -6.04 5.69 18.33
CA ASN A 379 -4.80 6.17 18.89
C ASN A 379 -4.31 7.38 18.09
N SER A 380 -4.35 8.57 18.71
CA SER A 380 -4.01 9.85 18.10
C SER A 380 -2.55 9.97 17.63
N GLN A 381 -1.67 9.03 18.00
CA GLN A 381 -0.34 8.93 17.39
C GLN A 381 -0.42 8.66 15.88
N TYR A 382 -1.43 7.90 15.43
CA TYR A 382 -1.63 7.54 14.03
C TYR A 382 -2.75 8.37 13.41
N ASN A 383 -3.96 8.26 13.96
CA ASN A 383 -5.12 9.05 13.58
C ASN A 383 -6.17 9.04 14.71
N ASN A 384 -7.01 10.07 14.78
CA ASN A 384 -8.11 10.11 15.74
C ASN A 384 -9.24 9.13 15.38
N ASP A 385 -9.35 8.74 14.12
CA ASP A 385 -10.32 7.73 13.67
C ASP A 385 -9.65 6.36 13.50
N ILE A 386 -10.47 5.31 13.51
CA ILE A 386 -10.07 3.93 13.19
C ILE A 386 -10.54 3.61 11.77
N GLY A 387 -9.72 2.87 11.03
CA GLY A 387 -10.03 2.42 9.68
C GLY A 387 -9.48 3.35 8.59
N ALA A 388 -9.77 2.98 7.35
CA ALA A 388 -9.12 3.52 6.16
C ALA A 388 -9.62 4.91 5.79
N TYR A 389 -10.89 5.21 6.05
CA TYR A 389 -11.53 6.46 5.69
C TYR A 389 -11.61 7.39 6.90
N THR A 390 -10.62 8.26 7.04
CA THR A 390 -10.50 9.17 8.19
C THR A 390 -11.11 10.54 7.91
N SER A 391 -11.74 11.14 8.92
CA SER A 391 -12.41 12.44 8.85
C SER A 391 -11.46 13.62 8.61
N ASP A 392 -10.16 13.44 8.89
CA ASP A 392 -9.13 14.44 8.61
C ASP A 392 -8.65 14.44 7.15
N GLY A 393 -9.21 13.57 6.31
CA GLY A 393 -8.93 13.50 4.88
C GLY A 393 -7.55 12.93 4.54
N LYS A 394 -6.83 12.32 5.49
CA LYS A 394 -5.53 11.65 5.23
C LYS A 394 -5.64 10.19 4.83
N GLY A 395 -6.81 9.59 5.04
CA GLY A 395 -7.12 8.21 4.73
C GLY A 395 -7.25 7.91 3.24
N ASN A 396 -7.82 6.74 2.91
CA ASN A 396 -8.13 6.35 1.55
C ASN A 396 -9.02 7.41 0.88
N GLN A 397 -8.71 7.72 -0.38
CA GLN A 397 -9.28 8.85 -1.13
C GLN A 397 -10.31 8.43 -2.18
N HIS A 398 -10.59 7.12 -2.28
CA HIS A 398 -11.38 6.55 -3.35
C HIS A 398 -12.22 5.33 -2.97
#